data_AF-A0A7Z9M623-F1
#
_entry.id   AF-A0A7Z9M623-F1
#
_cell.length_a   1.000
_cell.length_b   1.000
_cell.length_c   1.000
_cell.angle_alpha   90.00
_cell.angle_beta   90.00
_cell.angle_gamma   90.00
#
_symmetry.space_group_name_H-M   'P 1'
#
loop_
_entity.id
_entity.type
_entity.pdbx_description
1 polymer ?
#
loop_
_entity_poly.entity_id
_entity_poly.type
_entity_poly.pdbx_seq_one_letter_code
_entity_poly.pdbx_strand_id
1 'polypeptide(L)'
;MELYSEVSYWLLLAKTWLILGLILIIIDIFLGSFFILPIGVAAFIIAGMIFCQDQLWFGDFIFFETWRDVLIYFSIISLVSIGVIKLVFQKKYKNESDINEY
;
A
#
# COMPACT_ATOMS: atom_id res chain seq x y z
N MET A 1 22.61 -6.83 17.15
CA MET A 1 22.93 -6.12 15.90
C MET A 1 22.44 -6.89 14.68
N GLU A 2 22.65 -8.21 14.62
CA GLU A 2 22.23 -9.06 13.50
C GLU A 2 20.73 -8.95 13.15
N LEU A 3 19.83 -9.04 14.13
CA LEU A 3 18.39 -8.91 13.88
C LEU A 3 18.01 -7.56 13.24
N TYR A 4 18.66 -6.46 13.67
CA TYR A 4 18.36 -5.14 13.14
C TYR A 4 18.79 -5.01 11.68
N SER A 5 19.94 -5.56 11.31
CA SER A 5 20.40 -5.61 9.92
C SER A 5 19.51 -6.51 9.05
N GLU A 6 19.07 -7.66 9.57
CA GLU A 6 18.17 -8.56 8.84
C GLU A 6 16.82 -7.91 8.57
N VAL A 7 16.21 -7.29 9.59
CA VAL A 7 14.94 -6.57 9.45
C VAL A 7 15.07 -5.43 8.44
N SER A 8 16.18 -4.69 8.50
CA SER A 8 16.45 -3.60 7.55
C SER A 8 16.54 -4.12 6.12
N TYR A 9 17.25 -5.22 5.91
CA TYR A 9 17.40 -5.85 4.61
C TYR A 9 16.06 -6.26 4.01
N TRP A 10 15.21 -6.98 4.77
CA TRP A 10 13.93 -7.45 4.26
C TRP A 10 12.94 -6.32 3.98
N LEU A 11 12.90 -5.29 4.83
CA LEU A 11 11.96 -4.17 4.68
C LEU A 11 12.39 -3.16 3.61
N LEU A 12 13.68 -3.10 3.25
CA LEU A 12 14.17 -2.28 2.14
C LEU A 12 14.19 -3.04 0.80
N LEU A 13 13.69 -4.27 0.75
CA LEU A 13 13.59 -5.04 -0.49
C LEU A 13 12.19 -4.91 -1.10
N ALA A 14 12.09 -4.36 -2.32
CA ALA A 14 10.80 -4.16 -3.01
C ALA A 14 9.98 -5.46 -3.13
N LYS A 15 10.65 -6.58 -3.36
CA LYS A 15 10.03 -7.91 -3.49
C LYS A 15 9.24 -8.31 -2.24
N THR A 16 9.71 -7.95 -1.05
CA THR A 16 9.04 -8.26 0.23
C THR A 16 7.66 -7.62 0.26
N TRP A 17 7.58 -6.35 -0.11
CA TRP A 17 6.35 -5.56 -0.11
C TRP A 17 5.38 -5.98 -1.20
N LEU A 18 5.89 -6.37 -2.37
CA LEU A 18 5.07 -6.92 -3.45
C LEU A 18 4.38 -8.21 -3.01
N ILE A 19 5.13 -9.14 -2.41
CA ILE A 19 4.58 -10.40 -1.89
C ILE A 19 3.56 -10.11 -0.78
N LEU A 20 3.89 -9.21 0.15
CA LEU A 20 2.98 -8.82 1.23
C LEU A 20 1.67 -8.24 0.69
N GLY A 21 1.74 -7.33 -0.28
CA GLY A 21 0.57 -6.73 -0.93
C GLY A 21 -0.32 -7.77 -1.61
N LEU A 22 0.27 -8.72 -2.32
CA LEU A 22 -0.46 -9.85 -2.92
C LEU A 22 -1.18 -10.69 -1.87
N ILE A 23 -0.48 -11.08 -0.79
CA ILE A 23 -1.05 -11.87 0.29
C ILE A 23 -2.24 -11.15 0.92
N LEU A 24 -2.09 -9.86 1.23
CA LEU A 24 -3.15 -9.04 1.83
C LEU A 24 -4.39 -8.96 0.94
N ILE A 25 -4.22 -8.75 -0.36
CA ILE A 25 -5.34 -8.69 -1.30
C ILE A 25 -6.02 -10.05 -1.45
N ILE A 26 -5.24 -11.13 -1.57
CA ILE A 26 -5.78 -12.48 -1.66
C ILE A 26 -6.63 -12.78 -0.43
N ILE A 27 -6.10 -12.55 0.78
CA ILE A 27 -6.83 -12.74 2.04
C ILE A 27 -8.14 -11.95 2.04
N ASP A 28 -8.10 -10.68 1.62
CA ASP A 28 -9.29 -9.84 1.65
C ASP A 28 -10.38 -10.28 0.67
N ILE A 29 -9.98 -10.79 -0.50
CA ILE A 29 -10.91 -11.35 -1.49
C ILE A 29 -11.64 -12.56 -0.89
N PHE A 30 -10.93 -13.44 -0.17
CA PHE A 30 -11.56 -14.60 0.49
C PHE A 30 -12.47 -14.19 1.66
N LEU A 31 -12.16 -13.10 2.36
CA LEU A 31 -13.02 -12.56 3.42
C LEU A 31 -14.25 -11.83 2.88
N GLY A 32 -14.19 -11.31 1.64
CA GLY A 32 -15.26 -10.54 1.02
C GLY A 32 -15.52 -9.17 1.64
N SER A 33 -14.63 -8.71 2.54
CA SER A 33 -14.83 -7.50 3.34
C SER A 33 -14.30 -6.23 2.66
N PHE A 34 -13.30 -6.37 1.78
CA PHE A 34 -12.58 -5.27 1.13
C PHE A 34 -11.92 -4.27 2.12
N PHE A 35 -11.79 -4.65 3.40
CA PHE A 35 -11.24 -3.80 4.45
C PHE A 35 -9.70 -3.75 4.43
N ILE A 36 -9.07 -4.84 4.02
CA ILE A 36 -7.60 -5.00 4.00
C ILE A 36 -7.02 -4.49 2.66
N LEU A 37 -7.83 -4.37 1.62
CA LEU A 37 -7.45 -3.94 0.27
C LEU A 37 -6.70 -2.59 0.24
N PRO A 38 -7.11 -1.53 0.98
CA PRO A 38 -6.32 -0.29 1.05
C PRO A 38 -4.89 -0.51 1.56
N ILE A 39 -4.70 -1.44 2.49
CA ILE A 39 -3.40 -1.78 3.09
C ILE A 39 -2.57 -2.57 2.06
N GLY A 40 -3.18 -3.50 1.34
CA GLY A 40 -2.53 -4.24 0.25
C GLY A 40 -2.09 -3.32 -0.89
N VAL A 41 -2.92 -2.35 -1.27
CA VAL A 41 -2.57 -1.32 -2.28
C VAL A 41 -1.40 -0.45 -1.78
N ALA A 42 -1.42 -0.04 -0.51
CA ALA A 42 -0.30 0.72 0.07
C ALA A 42 1.02 -0.07 0.02
N ALA A 43 0.99 -1.38 0.25
CA ALA A 43 2.17 -2.23 0.14
C ALA A 43 2.73 -2.26 -1.29
N PHE A 44 1.89 -2.28 -2.32
CA PHE A 44 2.35 -2.16 -3.71
C PHE A 44 2.96 -0.80 -4.03
N ILE A 45 2.40 0.29 -3.49
CA ILE A 45 2.97 1.63 -3.68
C ILE A 45 4.36 1.69 -3.04
N ILE A 46 4.53 1.15 -1.82
CA ILE A 46 5.84 1.06 -1.17
C ILE A 46 6.82 0.21 -1.97
N ALA A 47 6.38 -0.96 -2.48
CA ALA A 47 7.22 -1.79 -3.35
C ALA A 47 7.71 -1.01 -4.58
N GLY A 48 6.81 -0.24 -5.21
CA GLY A 48 7.14 0.63 -6.35
C GLY A 48 8.13 1.73 -5.96
N MET A 49 7.92 2.40 -4.83
CA MET A 49 8.82 3.46 -4.37
C MET A 49 10.23 2.94 -4.08
N ILE A 50 10.36 1.79 -3.42
CA ILE A 50 11.65 1.14 -3.16
C ILE A 50 12.32 0.79 -4.50
N PHE A 51 11.58 0.18 -5.44
CA PHE A 51 12.11 -0.15 -6.75
C PHE A 51 12.60 1.09 -7.52
N CYS A 52 11.83 2.18 -7.52
CA CYS A 52 12.23 3.44 -8.16
C CYS A 52 13.49 4.04 -7.51
N GLN A 53 13.61 3.95 -6.18
CA GLN A 53 14.81 4.40 -5.47
C GLN A 53 16.03 3.55 -5.85
N ASP A 54 15.90 2.22 -5.89
CA ASP A 54 16.99 1.31 -6.29
C ASP A 54 17.45 1.56 -7.74
N GLN A 55 16.55 2.03 -8.61
CA GLN A 55 16.87 2.41 -9.99
C GLN A 55 17.36 3.86 -10.13
N LEU A 56 17.59 4.59 -9.03
CA LEU A 56 18.02 5.98 -9.01
C LEU A 56 17.09 6.93 -9.79
N TRP A 57 15.79 6.62 -9.89
CA TRP A 57 14.82 7.47 -10.60
C TRP A 57 14.64 8.85 -9.95
N PHE A 58 15.02 8.97 -8.68
CA PHE A 58 14.96 10.20 -7.90
C PHE A 58 16.32 10.89 -7.75
N GLY A 59 17.35 10.43 -8.48
CA GLY A 59 18.71 10.95 -8.37
C GLY A 59 19.31 10.68 -6.98
N ASP A 60 19.88 11.73 -6.37
CA ASP A 60 20.52 11.66 -5.05
C ASP A 60 19.53 11.75 -3.87
N PHE A 61 18.23 11.89 -4.15
CA PHE A 61 17.22 11.97 -3.10
C PHE A 61 16.89 10.58 -2.55
N ILE A 62 17.10 10.39 -1.25
CA ILE A 62 16.81 9.13 -0.55
C ILE A 62 15.51 9.30 0.25
N PHE A 63 14.46 8.57 -0.14
CA PHE A 63 13.19 8.53 0.60
C PHE A 63 13.26 7.57 1.79
N PHE A 64 13.92 6.43 1.60
CA PHE A 64 14.00 5.37 2.60
C PHE A 64 15.46 5.17 3.00
N GLU A 65 15.90 5.89 4.02
CA GLU A 65 17.22 5.69 4.63
C GLU A 65 17.21 4.48 5.56
N THR A 66 16.09 4.25 6.25
CA THR A 66 15.92 3.19 7.23
C THR A 66 14.58 2.47 7.07
N TRP A 67 14.49 1.26 7.63
CA TRP A 67 13.23 0.52 7.66
C TRP A 67 12.09 1.27 8.37
N ARG A 68 12.41 2.18 9.30
CA ARG A 68 11.41 3.01 9.98
C ARG A 68 10.71 3.93 9.00
N ASP A 69 11.46 4.52 8.08
CA ASP A 69 10.91 5.42 7.07
C ASP A 69 9.91 4.68 6.20
N VAL A 70 10.26 3.46 5.77
CA VAL A 70 9.35 2.59 5.01
C VAL A 70 8.04 2.35 5.76
N LEU A 71 8.08 2.04 7.06
CA LEU A 71 6.87 1.80 7.86
C LEU A 71 6.03 3.06 8.09
N ILE A 72 6.67 4.22 8.26
CA ILE A 72 5.96 5.50 8.41
C ILE A 72 5.24 5.84 7.10
N TYR A 73 5.93 5.76 5.96
CA TYR A 73 5.32 5.98 4.65
C TYR A 73 4.20 4.96 4.39
N PHE A 74 4.43 3.69 4.71
CA PHE A 74 3.41 2.65 4.54
C PHE A 74 2.14 2.97 5.35
N SER A 75 2.29 3.45 6.57
CA SER A 75 1.18 3.82 7.45
C SER A 75 0.40 5.02 6.88
N ILE A 76 1.11 6.05 6.42
CA ILE A 76 0.50 7.24 5.79
C ILE A 76 -0.24 6.84 4.51
N ILE A 77 0.41 6.07 3.63
CA ILE A 77 -0.17 5.63 2.36
C ILE A 77 -1.38 4.71 2.61
N SER A 78 -1.36 3.86 3.63
CA SER A 78 -2.51 3.04 4.01
C SER A 78 -3.72 3.89 4.37
N LEU A 79 -3.53 4.94 5.17
CA LEU A 79 -4.60 5.89 5.50
C LEU A 79 -5.12 6.64 4.27
N VAL A 80 -4.22 7.09 3.39
CA VAL A 80 -4.59 7.77 2.14
C VAL A 80 -5.37 6.82 1.22
N SER A 81 -4.95 5.56 1.09
CA SER A 81 -5.62 4.55 0.28
C SER A 81 -7.05 4.31 0.71
N ILE A 82 -7.35 4.35 2.03
CA ILE A 82 -8.74 4.27 2.52
C ILE A 82 -9.58 5.42 1.97
N GLY A 83 -9.05 6.64 2.01
CA GLY A 83 -9.70 7.82 1.46
C GLY A 83 -9.96 7.71 -0.04
N VAL A 84 -8.94 7.32 -0.80
CA VAL A 84 -9.03 7.13 -2.27
C VAL A 84 -10.08 6.09 -2.63
N ILE A 85 -10.05 4.93 -1.98
CA ILE A 85 -11.01 3.84 -2.19
C ILE A 85 -12.42 4.34 -1.86
N LYS A 86 -12.62 4.99 -0.71
CA LYS A 86 -13.92 5.54 -0.35
C LYS A 86 -14.46 6.52 -1.40
N LEU A 87 -13.63 7.42 -1.92
CA LEU A 87 -14.03 8.37 -2.96
C LEU A 87 -14.40 7.67 -4.28
N VAL A 88 -13.61 6.70 -4.71
CA VAL A 88 -13.86 5.95 -5.95
C VAL A 88 -15.15 5.13 -5.86
N PHE A 89 -15.37 4.42 -4.75
CA PHE A 89 -16.56 3.58 -4.56
C PHE A 89 -17.83 4.39 -4.27
N GLN A 90 -17.77 5.48 -3.48
CA GLN A 90 -18.94 6.32 -3.24
C GLN A 90 -19.44 7.03 -4.50
N LYS A 91 -18.54 7.41 -5.41
CA LYS A 91 -18.91 8.01 -6.70
C LYS A 91 -19.67 7.03 -7.60
N LYS A 92 -19.43 5.73 -7.45
CA LYS A 92 -20.12 4.69 -8.24
C LYS A 92 -21.59 4.54 -7.83
N TYR A 93 -21.90 4.60 -6.54
CA TYR A 93 -23.28 4.48 -6.03
C TYR A 93 -24.15 5.72 -6.29
N LYS A 94 -23.55 6.91 -6.44
CA LYS A 94 -24.32 8.15 -6.65
C LYS A 94 -24.90 8.29 -8.06
N ASN A 95 -24.48 7.46 -9.01
CA ASN A 95 -24.93 7.48 -10.41
C ASN A 95 -26.00 6.42 -10.72
N GLU A 96 -26.38 5.60 -9.74
CA GLU A 96 -27.64 4.85 -9.84
C GLU A 96 -28.73 5.78 -9.34
N SER A 97 -29.46 6.38 -10.27
CA SER A 97 -30.70 7.10 -9.97
C SER A 97 -31.60 6.16 -9.17
N ASP A 98 -31.97 6.57 -7.96
CA ASP A 98 -32.90 5.83 -7.12
C ASP A 98 -34.22 5.63 -7.88
N ILE A 99 -34.51 4.40 -8.29
CA ILE A 99 -35.75 4.02 -9.00
C ILE A 99 -36.90 3.88 -7.99
N ASN A 100 -36.64 4.07 -6.69
CA ASN A 100 -37.65 4.00 -5.63
C ASN A 100 -38.02 5.41 -5.14
N GLU A 101 -38.76 6.13 -5.99
CA GLU A 101 -39.73 7.11 -5.47
C GLU A 101 -40.97 6.34 -4.99
N TYR A 102 -41.12 6.21 -3.66
CA TYR A 102 -42.38 5.85 -3.00
C TYR A 102 -42.81 6.91 -2.00
#